data_AF-A0A7J7LJL0-F1
#
_entry.id   AF-A0A7J7LJL0-F1
#
_cell.length_a   1.000
_cell.length_b   1.000
_cell.length_c   1.000
_cell.angle_alpha   90.00
_cell.angle_beta   90.00
_cell.angle_gamma   90.00
#
_symmetry.space_group_name_H-M   'P 1'
#
loop_
_entity.id
_entity.type
_entity.pdbx_description
1 polymer ?
#
loop_
_entity_poly.entity_id
_entity_poly.type
_entity_poly.pdbx_seq_one_letter_code
_entity_poly.pdbx_strand_id
1 'polypeptide(L)' 'MAQNRRTKSNILVTGTPGMGKTAMSSLLADAAQLRHINVGDVVKENLYDGWDENLECHFVNEDLVCTH' A
#
# COMPACT_ATOMS: atom_id res chain seq x y z
N MET A 1 2.64 31.31 -3.83
CA MET A 1 3.04 29.88 -3.82
C MET A 1 1.87 29.07 -4.33
N ALA A 2 1.91 28.59 -5.57
CA ALA A 2 0.78 27.89 -6.19
C ALA A 2 0.54 26.55 -5.48
N GLN A 3 -0.63 26.39 -4.86
CA GLN A 3 -1.14 25.10 -4.39
C GLN A 3 -1.22 24.17 -5.59
N ASN A 4 -0.31 23.19 -5.67
CA ASN A 4 -0.35 22.13 -6.67
C ASN A 4 -1.58 21.26 -6.37
N ARG A 5 -2.74 21.69 -6.86
CA ARG A 5 -4.03 21.04 -6.61
C ARG A 5 -3.96 19.68 -7.30
N ARG A 6 -3.84 18.59 -6.53
CA ARG A 6 -3.90 17.23 -7.10
C ARG A 6 -5.16 17.12 -7.95
N THR A 7 -4.98 16.85 -9.23
CA THR A 7 -6.08 16.68 -10.19
C THR A 7 -6.69 15.29 -10.13
N LYS A 8 -6.01 14.33 -9.51
CA LYS A 8 -6.43 12.94 -9.36
C LYS A 8 -6.55 12.57 -7.87
N SER A 9 -7.61 11.85 -7.52
CA SER A 9 -7.89 11.37 -6.16
C SER A 9 -6.98 10.19 -5.78
N ASN A 10 -6.64 10.09 -4.49
CA ASN A 10 -6.01 8.89 -3.93
C ASN A 10 -7.10 7.94 -3.42
N ILE A 11 -6.94 6.64 -3.67
CA ILE A 11 -7.88 5.61 -3.24
C ILE A 11 -7.10 4.61 -2.37
N LEU A 12 -7.59 4.37 -1.15
CA LEU A 12 -7.07 3.34 -0.25
C LEU A 12 -8.02 2.13 -0.28
N VAL A 13 -7.48 0.97 -0.67
CA VAL A 13 -8.23 -0.29 -0.68
C VAL A 13 -7.73 -1.15 0.47
N THR A 14 -8.58 -1.38 1.47
CA THR A 14 -8.24 -2.14 2.69
C THR A 14 -9.28 -3.23 3.00
N GLY A 15 -8.92 -4.21 3.82
CA GLY A 15 -9.77 -5.31 4.26
C GLY A 15 -8.98 -6.55 4.66
N THR A 16 -9.65 -7.60 5.16
CA THR A 16 -9.03 -8.84 5.66
C THR A 16 -8.19 -9.55 4.60
N PRO A 17 -6.96 -10.02 4.89
CA PRO A 17 -6.11 -10.73 3.92
C PRO A 17 -6.87 -11.85 3.17
N GLY A 18 -6.55 -12.07 1.90
CA GLY A 18 -7.19 -13.11 1.07
C GLY A 18 -8.47 -12.71 0.32
N MET A 19 -9.10 -11.57 0.63
CA MET A 19 -10.36 -11.13 -0.03
C MET A 19 -10.20 -10.51 -1.43
N GLY A 20 -9.14 -10.82 -2.18
CA GLY A 20 -8.97 -10.38 -3.58
C GLY A 20 -8.71 -8.89 -3.83
N LYS A 21 -8.33 -8.12 -2.81
CA LYS A 21 -8.10 -6.66 -2.91
C LYS A 21 -7.04 -6.25 -3.92
N THR A 22 -5.93 -6.98 -4.00
CA THR A 22 -4.86 -6.68 -4.96
C THR A 22 -5.36 -6.80 -6.40
N ALA A 23 -6.16 -7.84 -6.69
CA ALA A 23 -6.76 -8.02 -8.00
C ALA A 23 -7.74 -6.90 -8.35
N MET A 24 -8.63 -6.55 -7.41
CA MET A 24 -9.56 -5.42 -7.59
C MET A 24 -8.83 -4.09 -7.78
N SER A 25 -7.79 -3.83 -6.98
CA SER A 25 -7.02 -2.58 -7.02
C SER A 25 -6.25 -2.43 -8.33
N SER A 26 -5.73 -3.52 -8.90
CA SER A 26 -5.10 -3.51 -10.22
C SER A 26 -6.10 -3.16 -11.32
N LEU A 27 -7.26 -3.80 -11.33
CA LEU A 27 -8.32 -3.51 -12.31
C LEU A 27 -8.85 -2.08 -12.19
N LEU A 28 -8.99 -1.58 -10.95
CA LEU A 28 -9.42 -0.21 -10.69
C LEU A 28 -8.38 0.81 -11.17
N ALA A 29 -7.10 0.53 -10.97
CA ALA A 29 -6.02 1.39 -11.42
C ALA A 29 -5.97 1.49 -12.96
N ASP A 30 -6.13 0.37 -13.66
CA ASP A 30 -6.20 0.33 -15.12
C ASP A 30 -7.42 1.11 -15.64
N ALA A 31 -8.61 0.86 -15.06
CA ALA A 31 -9.84 1.52 -15.47
C ALA A 31 -9.84 3.03 -15.19
N ALA A 32 -9.29 3.46 -14.05
CA ALA A 32 -9.25 4.86 -13.64
C ALA A 32 -7.99 5.60 -14.12
N GLN A 33 -7.09 4.93 -14.85
CA GLN A 33 -5.77 5.46 -15.23
C GLN A 33 -5.01 6.06 -14.02
N LEU A 34 -5.04 5.32 -12.91
CA LEU A 34 -4.35 5.62 -11.67
C LEU A 34 -3.14 4.70 -11.51
N ARG A 35 -2.19 5.11 -10.68
CA ARG A 35 -1.05 4.25 -10.34
C ARG A 35 -1.45 3.32 -9.19
N HIS A 36 -1.47 2.02 -9.44
CA HIS A 36 -1.58 1.03 -8.37
C HIS A 36 -0.28 1.00 -7.57
N ILE A 37 -0.37 1.08 -6.24
CA ILE A 37 0.75 0.92 -5.33
C ILE A 37 0.35 -0.15 -4.33
N ASN A 38 1.03 -1.30 -4.37
CA ASN A 38 0.86 -2.32 -3.34
C ASN A 38 1.77 -1.99 -2.16
N VAL A 39 1.16 -1.62 -1.03
CA VAL A 39 1.89 -1.27 0.20
C VAL A 39 2.73 -2.45 0.69
N GLY A 40 2.26 -3.70 0.55
CA GLY A 40 3.02 -4.87 0.98
C GLY A 40 4.34 -5.05 0.23
N ASP A 41 4.38 -4.72 -1.06
CA ASP A 41 5.61 -4.79 -1.85
C ASP A 41 6.56 -3.64 -1.47
N VAL A 42 6.03 -2.45 -1.18
CA VAL A 42 6.82 -1.29 -0.73
C VAL A 42 7.45 -1.54 0.64
N VAL A 43 6.72 -2.16 1.57
CA VAL A 43 7.19 -2.46 2.92
C VAL A 43 8.27 -3.56 2.90
N LYS A 44 8.13 -4.55 2.00
CA LYS A 44 9.12 -5.63 1.81
C LYS A 44 10.48 -5.15 1.31
N GLU A 45 10.59 -3.96 0.73
CA GLU A 45 11.86 -3.51 0.17
C GLU A 45 12.81 -2.87 1.20
N ASN A 46 12.37 -2.38 2.38
CA ASN A 46 13.29 -1.87 3.42
C ASN A 46 12.64 -1.51 4.80
N LEU A 47 11.41 -1.95 5.12
CA LEU A 47 10.65 -1.46 6.30
C LEU A 47 10.18 -2.56 7.27
N TYR A 48 10.96 -3.63 7.43
CA TYR A 48 10.59 -4.75 8.30
C TYR A 48 11.57 -4.93 9.47
N ASP A 49 11.05 -4.94 10.70
CA ASP A 49 11.81 -5.21 11.94
C ASP A 49 11.62 -6.66 12.37
N GLY A 50 11.97 -7.57 11.47
CA GLY A 50 11.93 -9.02 11.71
C GLY A 50 10.74 -9.74 11.08
N TRP A 51 10.80 -11.08 11.17
CA TRP A 51 9.85 -12.02 10.61
C TRP A 51 9.11 -12.72 11.75
N ASP A 52 7.78 -12.75 11.70
CA ASP A 52 6.95 -13.55 12.60
C ASP A 52 6.77 -14.95 12.01
N GLU A 53 7.44 -15.94 12.61
CA GLU A 53 7.32 -17.34 12.21
C GLU A 53 5.92 -17.93 12.48
N ASN A 54 5.12 -17.35 13.39
CA ASN A 54 3.79 -17.86 13.71
C ASN A 54 2.71 -17.39 12.72
N LEU A 55 2.91 -16.20 12.13
CA LEU A 55 1.96 -15.58 11.20
C LEU A 55 2.46 -15.58 9.75
N GLU A 56 3.65 -16.14 9.51
CA GLU A 56 4.35 -16.17 8.21
C GLU A 56 4.39 -14.78 7.54
N CYS A 57 4.64 -13.73 8.34
CA CYS A 57 4.62 -12.36 7.86
C CYS A 57 5.73 -11.50 8.46
N HIS A 58 6.10 -10.43 7.76
CA HIS A 58 7.07 -9.45 8.27
C HIS A 58 6.39 -8.47 9.24
N PHE A 59 7.02 -8.18 10.36
CA PHE A 59 6.60 -7.07 11.23
C PHE A 59 6.83 -5.76 10.48
N VAL A 60 5.74 -5.06 10.16
CA VAL A 60 5.80 -3.74 9.52
C VAL A 60 6.26 -2.72 10.55
N ASN A 61 7.37 -2.02 10.29
CA ASN A 61 7.78 -0.91 11.13
C ASN A 61 6.90 0.32 10.79
N GLU A 62 5.93 0.61 11.66
CA GLU A 62 4.97 1.71 11.50
C GLU A 62 5.64 3.10 11.53
N ASP A 63 6.78 3.25 12.21
CA ASP A 63 7.52 4.53 12.33
C ASP A 63 8.18 4.93 11.01
N LEU A 64 8.59 3.97 10.19
CA LEU A 64 9.14 4.27 8.86
C LEU A 64 8.05 4.53 7.82
N VAL A 65 6.84 4.01 8.04
CA VAL A 65 5.66 4.27 7.18
C VAL A 65 5.12 5.68 7.41
N CYS A 66 5.19 6.19 8.65
CA CYS A 66 4.81 7.55 9.01
C CYS A 66 6.03 8.47 9.04
N THR A 67 6.56 8.85 7.88
CA THR A 67 7.50 9.98 7.83
C THR A 67 6.79 11.26 8.29
N HIS A 68 7.32 11.90 9.35
CA HIS A 68 6.95 13.24 9.80
C HIS A 68 7.09 14.30 8.69
#